data_AF-A0A3C2CH52-F1
#
_entry.id   AF-A0A3C2CH52-F1
#
_cell.length_a   1.000
_cell.length_b   1.000
_cell.length_c   1.000
_cell.angle_alpha   90.00
_cell.angle_beta   90.00
_cell.angle_gamma   90.00
#
_symmetry.space_group_name_H-M   'P 1'
#
loop_
_entity.id
_entity.type
_entity.pdbx_description
1 polymer ?
#
loop_
_entity_poly.entity_id
_entity_poly.type
_entity_poly.pdbx_seq_one_letter_code
_entity_poly.pdbx_strand_id
1 'polypeptide(L)'
;MVNFVYLIGDKETGEAVIVDPAYDIKALIDILEEDDMKCKGVLATHYHPDHVGGSMMGYNIVGVKELLEQISVPIHAQKEEAEFITKVTGLESKDVM
;
A
#
# COMPACT_ATOMS: atom_id res chain seq x y z
N MET A 1 -10.89 12.59 6.20
CA MET A 1 -9.96 12.50 7.34
C MET A 1 -8.57 12.29 6.75
N VAL A 2 -7.50 12.79 7.36
CA VAL A 2 -6.13 12.41 6.97
C VAL A 2 -5.72 11.22 7.82
N ASN A 3 -5.10 10.24 7.18
CA ASN A 3 -4.74 8.97 7.78
C ASN A 3 -3.23 8.90 8.02
N PHE A 4 -2.76 7.89 8.76
CA PHE A 4 -1.35 7.61 8.94
C PHE A 4 -0.91 6.46 8.04
N VAL A 5 0.26 6.61 7.43
CA VAL A 5 0.98 5.55 6.74
C VAL A 5 2.19 5.19 7.60
N TYR A 6 2.47 3.89 7.76
CA TYR A 6 3.61 3.42 8.55
C TYR A 6 4.60 2.68 7.67
N LEU A 7 5.89 2.93 7.89
CA LEU A 7 7.00 2.19 7.31
C LEU A 7 7.62 1.36 8.45
N ILE A 8 7.67 0.05 8.29
CA ILE A 8 8.22 -0.87 9.30
C ILE A 8 9.39 -1.59 8.65
N GLY A 9 10.61 -1.29 9.11
CA GLY A 9 11.85 -1.81 8.54
C GLY A 9 12.69 -2.62 9.52
N ASP A 10 13.42 -3.59 8.98
CA ASP A 10 14.49 -4.32 9.65
C ASP A 10 15.85 -3.73 9.26
N LYS A 11 16.58 -3.21 10.26
CA LYS A 11 17.86 -2.54 10.07
C LYS A 11 19.00 -3.49 9.70
N GLU A 12 18.88 -4.79 10.00
CA GLU A 12 19.93 -5.75 9.65
C GLU A 12 19.87 -6.12 8.16
N THR A 13 18.67 -6.30 7.63
CA THR A 13 18.45 -6.73 6.24
C THR A 13 18.22 -5.57 5.26
N GLY A 14 17.79 -4.40 5.76
CA GLY A 14 17.36 -3.27 4.93
C GLY A 14 16.01 -3.52 4.26
N GLU A 15 15.22 -4.47 4.76
CA GLU A 15 13.90 -4.79 4.22
C GLU A 15 12.80 -4.07 5.01
N ALA A 16 11.78 -3.59 4.32
CA ALA A 16 10.66 -2.89 4.93
C ALA A 16 9.32 -3.29 4.34
N VAL A 17 8.26 -3.08 5.12
CA VAL A 17 6.87 -3.12 4.65
C VAL A 17 6.20 -1.77 4.83
N ILE A 18 5.26 -1.46 3.94
CA ILE A 18 4.43 -0.26 4.02
C ILE A 18 3.04 -0.67 4.50
N VAL A 19 2.52 0.00 5.53
CA VAL A 19 1.16 -0.22 6.04
C VAL A 19 0.27 0.88 5.49
N ASP A 20 -0.81 0.47 4.80
CA ASP A 20 -1.84 1.36 4.24
C ASP A 20 -1.28 2.50 3.36
N PRO A 21 -0.64 2.17 2.21
CA PRO A 21 -0.08 3.17 1.32
C PRO A 21 -1.19 3.93 0.58
N ALA A 22 -1.51 5.14 1.04
CA ALA A 22 -2.39 6.09 0.39
C ALA A 22 -1.74 7.48 0.23
N TYR A 23 -2.33 8.29 -0.65
CA TYR A 23 -2.04 9.70 -0.94
C TYR A 23 -0.78 10.00 -1.76
N ASP A 24 0.43 9.75 -1.25
CA ASP A 24 1.69 10.16 -1.91
C ASP A 24 2.71 9.02 -1.93
N ILE A 25 2.56 8.13 -2.91
CA ILE A 25 3.42 6.96 -3.09
C ILE A 25 4.88 7.35 -3.32
N LYS A 26 5.14 8.45 -4.03
CA LYS A 26 6.51 8.87 -4.31
C LYS A 26 7.20 9.25 -3.00
N ALA A 27 6.56 10.07 -2.17
CA ALA A 27 7.11 10.45 -0.87
C ALA A 27 7.37 9.22 0.02
N LEU A 28 6.49 8.21 0.00
CA LEU A 28 6.68 6.98 0.78
C LEU A 28 7.90 6.17 0.31
N ILE A 29 8.11 6.05 -1.01
CA ILE A 29 9.28 5.37 -1.58
C ILE A 29 10.55 6.18 -1.29
N ASP A 30 10.51 7.50 -1.46
CA ASP A 30 11.65 8.38 -1.18
C ASP A 30 12.11 8.23 0.28
N ILE A 31 11.19 8.18 1.25
CA ILE A 31 11.55 7.97 2.68
C ILE A 31 12.24 6.61 2.89
N LEU A 32 11.75 5.55 2.26
CA LEU A 32 12.41 4.24 2.34
C LEU A 32 13.83 4.30 1.75
N GLU A 33 13.99 4.95 0.60
CA GLU A 33 15.31 5.10 -0.04
C GLU A 33 16.28 5.93 0.82
N GLU A 34 15.80 7.02 1.44
CA GLU A 34 16.58 7.86 2.36
C GLU A 34 17.06 7.08 3.60
N ASP A 35 16.28 6.09 4.06
CA ASP A 35 16.60 5.20 5.18
C ASP A 35 17.40 3.95 4.77
N ASP A 36 17.88 3.86 3.52
CA ASP A 36 18.55 2.68 2.93
C ASP A 36 17.68 1.39 2.98
N MET A 37 16.36 1.55 2.95
CA MET A 37 15.37 0.47 3.04
C MET A 37 14.74 0.12 1.69
N LYS A 38 14.39 -1.15 1.51
CA LYS A 38 13.69 -1.67 0.34
C LYS A 38 12.33 -2.22 0.72
N CYS A 39 11.28 -1.72 0.08
CA CYS A 39 9.94 -2.29 0.25
C CYS A 39 9.90 -3.73 -0.27
N LYS A 40 9.40 -4.64 0.57
CA LYS A 40 9.20 -6.07 0.27
C LYS A 40 7.75 -6.51 0.31
N GLY A 41 6.86 -5.64 0.77
CA GLY A 41 5.44 -5.95 0.86
C GLY A 41 4.63 -4.77 1.36
N VAL A 42 3.33 -4.86 1.13
CA VAL A 42 2.33 -3.96 1.70
C VAL A 42 1.49 -4.74 2.70
N LEU A 43 1.18 -4.12 3.83
CA LEU A 43 0.12 -4.58 4.73
C LEU A 43 -1.09 -3.66 4.53
N ALA A 44 -2.14 -4.18 3.91
CA ALA A 44 -3.41 -3.46 3.76
C ALA A 44 -4.35 -3.89 4.89
N THR A 45 -4.71 -2.96 5.77
CA THR A 45 -5.49 -3.26 6.97
C THR A 45 -6.96 -3.53 6.64
N HIS A 46 -7.58 -2.67 5.83
CA HIS A 46 -8.95 -2.82 5.34
C HIS A 46 -9.19 -1.99 4.07
N TYR A 47 -10.35 -2.18 3.43
CA TYR A 47 -10.65 -1.66 2.09
C TYR A 47 -10.85 -0.15 1.94
N HIS A 48 -10.77 0.64 3.01
CA HIS A 48 -11.12 2.05 2.92
C HIS A 48 -10.15 2.81 1.99
N PRO A 49 -10.66 3.66 1.08
CA PRO A 49 -9.83 4.38 0.11
C PRO A 49 -8.76 5.31 0.72
N ASP A 50 -8.97 5.81 1.94
CA ASP A 50 -7.96 6.58 2.69
C ASP A 50 -6.83 5.73 3.29
N HIS A 51 -6.88 4.40 3.14
CA HIS A 51 -5.83 3.46 3.51
C HIS A 51 -5.15 2.82 2.29
N VAL A 52 -5.94 2.35 1.32
CA VAL A 52 -5.41 1.58 0.18
C VAL A 52 -5.43 2.35 -1.15
N GLY A 53 -5.97 3.57 -1.17
CA GLY A 53 -6.28 4.29 -2.41
C GLY A 53 -7.51 3.73 -3.13
N GLY A 54 -7.66 4.06 -4.40
CA GLY A 54 -8.79 3.66 -5.24
C GLY A 54 -9.85 4.74 -5.39
N SER A 55 -11.07 4.35 -5.77
CA SER A 55 -12.13 5.31 -6.10
C SER A 55 -13.25 5.36 -5.05
N MET A 56 -13.67 6.57 -4.67
CA MET A 56 -14.80 6.78 -3.77
C MET A 56 -15.60 8.02 -4.18
N MET A 57 -16.91 7.86 -4.38
CA MET A 57 -17.83 8.98 -4.65
C MET A 57 -17.37 9.91 -5.80
N GLY A 58 -16.71 9.35 -6.83
CA GLY A 58 -16.19 10.10 -7.98
C GLY A 58 -14.81 10.73 -7.78
N TYR A 59 -14.19 10.56 -6.62
CA TYR A 59 -12.80 10.95 -6.36
C TYR A 59 -11.88 9.73 -6.45
N ASN A 60 -10.65 9.94 -6.91
CA ASN A 60 -9.61 8.92 -6.91
C ASN A 60 -8.54 9.33 -5.90
N ILE A 61 -8.17 8.39 -5.03
CA ILE A 61 -7.09 8.51 -4.07
C ILE A 61 -5.96 7.63 -4.58
N VAL A 62 -4.79 8.21 -4.75
CA VAL A 62 -3.57 7.47 -5.07
C VAL A 62 -3.28 6.50 -3.92
N GLY A 63 -2.90 5.27 -4.22
CA GLY A 63 -2.51 4.32 -3.19
C GLY A 63 -1.83 3.07 -3.74
N VAL A 64 -2.29 1.90 -3.29
CA VAL A 64 -1.58 0.65 -3.51
C VAL A 64 -1.48 0.27 -4.99
N LYS A 65 -2.44 0.68 -5.82
CA LYS A 65 -2.40 0.45 -7.26
C LYS A 65 -1.24 1.20 -7.91
N GLU A 66 -1.10 2.48 -7.63
CA GLU A 66 -0.03 3.32 -8.14
C GLU A 66 1.34 2.93 -7.57
N LEU A 67 1.37 2.39 -6.35
CA LEU A 67 2.57 1.77 -5.77
C LEU A 67 3.06 0.58 -6.60
N LEU A 68 2.14 -0.29 -7.05
CA LEU A 68 2.50 -1.44 -7.88
C LEU A 68 3.00 -1.07 -9.28
N GLU A 69 2.74 0.16 -9.75
CA GLU A 69 3.33 0.69 -10.98
C GLU A 69 4.82 1.03 -10.83
N GLN A 70 5.28 1.28 -9.59
CA GLN A 70 6.67 1.61 -9.27
C GLN A 70 7.45 0.38 -8.77
N ILE A 71 6.84 -0.43 -7.91
CA ILE A 71 7.48 -1.58 -7.26
C ILE A 71 6.58 -2.81 -7.26
N SER A 72 7.11 -3.94 -7.70
CA SER A 72 6.37 -5.22 -7.73
C SER A 72 6.56 -5.97 -6.40
N VAL A 73 5.63 -5.79 -5.46
CA VAL A 73 5.65 -6.43 -4.13
C VAL A 73 4.29 -7.05 -3.79
N PRO A 74 4.23 -8.10 -2.96
CA PRO A 74 2.97 -8.65 -2.50
C PRO A 74 2.17 -7.66 -1.64
N ILE A 75 0.84 -7.70 -1.76
CA ILE A 75 -0.08 -7.04 -0.83
C ILE A 75 -0.65 -8.12 0.08
N HIS A 76 -0.39 -8.01 1.38
CA HIS A 76 -0.96 -8.88 2.38
C HIS A 76 -2.19 -8.21 2.99
N ALA A 77 -3.29 -8.95 3.04
CA ALA A 77 -4.51 -8.50 3.66
C ALA A 77 -5.15 -9.63 4.48
N GLN A 78 -6.05 -9.24 5.37
CA GLN A 78 -6.95 -10.19 6.00
C GLN A 78 -7.87 -10.78 4.92
N LYS A 79 -8.11 -12.10 4.95
CA LYS A 79 -8.80 -12.83 3.86
C LYS A 79 -10.19 -12.27 3.54
N GLU A 80 -10.95 -11.90 4.57
CA GLU A 80 -12.28 -11.32 4.48
C GLU A 80 -12.26 -9.88 3.92
N GLU A 81 -11.12 -9.17 3.97
CA GLU A 81 -10.93 -7.83 3.41
C GLU A 81 -10.50 -7.84 1.93
N ALA A 82 -9.85 -8.91 1.47
CA ALA A 82 -9.23 -8.96 0.13
C ALA A 82 -10.20 -8.68 -1.03
N GLU A 83 -11.43 -9.17 -0.95
CA GLU A 83 -12.46 -8.91 -1.97
C GLU A 83 -12.85 -7.42 -2.04
N PHE A 84 -12.90 -6.74 -0.89
CA PHE A 84 -13.27 -5.32 -0.85
C PHE A 84 -12.11 -4.43 -1.30
N ILE A 85 -10.88 -4.79 -0.92
CA ILE A 85 -9.67 -4.10 -1.39
C ILE A 85 -9.59 -4.15 -2.92
N THR A 86 -9.76 -5.33 -3.52
CA THR A 86 -9.72 -5.47 -4.99
C THR A 86 -10.84 -4.67 -5.67
N LYS A 87 -12.06 -4.64 -5.10
CA LYS A 87 -13.18 -3.83 -5.63
C LYS A 87 -12.89 -2.32 -5.60
N VAL A 88 -12.30 -1.81 -4.53
CA VAL A 88 -12.05 -0.38 -4.35
C VAL A 88 -10.86 0.11 -5.18
N THR A 89 -9.80 -0.71 -5.23
CA THR A 89 -8.53 -0.36 -5.89
C THR A 89 -8.54 -0.72 -7.38
N GLY A 90 -9.36 -1.69 -7.79
CA GLY A 90 -9.36 -2.25 -9.14
C GLY A 90 -8.20 -3.19 -9.42
N LEU A 91 -7.54 -3.70 -8.37
CA LEU A 91 -6.51 -4.74 -8.48
C LEU A 91 -7.11 -6.14 -8.70
N GLU A 92 -6.30 -7.06 -9.23
CA GLU A 92 -6.71 -8.45 -9.39
C GLU A 92 -6.52 -9.23 -8.07
N SER A 93 -7.32 -10.28 -7.85
CA SER A 93 -7.21 -11.11 -6.64
C SER A 93 -5.87 -11.82 -6.49
N LYS A 94 -5.06 -11.91 -7.55
CA LYS A 94 -3.70 -12.46 -7.48
C LYS A 94 -2.71 -11.49 -6.83
N ASP A 95 -3.03 -10.20 -6.80
CA ASP A 95 -2.18 -9.14 -6.28
C ASP A 95 -2.33 -8.99 -4.76
N VAL A 96 -3.44 -9.48 -4.19
CA VAL A 96 -3.81 -9.41 -2.77
C VAL A 96 -3.89 -10.82 -2.17
N MET A 97 -3.03 -11.11 -1.21
CA MET A 97 -2.84 -12.43 -0.58
C MET A 97 -3.26 -12.46 0.89
#